data_AF-A0A941WJ54-F1
#
_entry.id   AF-A0A941WJ54-F1
#
_cell.length_a   1.000
_cell.length_b   1.000
_cell.length_c   1.000
_cell.angle_alpha   90.00
_cell.angle_beta   90.00
_cell.angle_gamma   90.00
#
_symmetry.space_group_name_H-M   'P 1'
#
loop_
_entity.id
_entity.type
_entity.pdbx_description
1 polymer ?
#
loop_
_entity_poly.entity_id
_entity_poly.type
_entity_poly.pdbx_seq_one_letter_code
_entity_poly.pdbx_strand_id
1 'polypeptide(L)' 'MILIAVISLGAIGAIGAVFLYAASKKFEVYEDPRIAEVQEALPGANCGGCGYPGCGGFAAACVKADSLEGLLCPVG' A
#
# COMPACT_ATOMS: atom_id res chain seq x y z
N MET A 1 5.17 38.11 -16.74
CA MET A 1 5.72 37.53 -15.50
C MET A 1 4.78 36.47 -14.92
N ILE A 2 3.55 36.81 -14.51
CA ILE A 2 2.60 35.85 -13.90
C ILE A 2 2.24 34.69 -14.86
N LEU A 3 1.92 34.97 -16.12
CA LEU A 3 1.54 33.94 -17.09
C LEU A 3 2.66 32.91 -17.32
N ILE A 4 3.91 33.38 -17.40
CA ILE A 4 5.09 32.53 -17.59
C ILE A 4 5.29 31.64 -16.37
N ALA A 5 5.14 32.19 -15.16
CA ALA A 5 5.25 31.43 -13.92
C ALA A 5 4.17 30.32 -13.83
N VAL A 6 2.92 30.63 -14.19
CA VAL A 6 1.82 29.66 -14.20
C VAL A 6 2.08 28.53 -15.19
N ILE A 7 2.52 28.87 -16.42
CA ILE A 7 2.83 27.86 -17.44
C ILE A 7 4.03 27.01 -17.01
N SER A 8 5.08 27.60 -16.41
CA SER A 8 6.25 26.84 -15.97
C SER A 8 5.93 25.89 -14.83
N LEU A 9 5.16 26.34 -13.81
CA LEU A 9 4.74 25.47 -12.71
C LEU A 9 3.80 24.36 -13.20
N GLY A 10 2.85 24.70 -14.08
CA GLY A 10 1.95 23.72 -14.68
C GLY A 10 2.67 22.66 -15.49
N ALA A 11 3.67 23.05 -16.29
CA ALA A 11 4.46 22.11 -17.09
C ALA A 11 5.27 21.15 -16.22
N ILE A 12 5.94 21.65 -15.18
CA ILE A 12 6.71 20.82 -14.25
C ILE A 12 5.77 19.85 -13.51
N GLY A 13 4.62 20.33 -13.03
CA GLY A 13 3.61 19.50 -12.37
C GLY A 13 3.06 18.41 -13.29
N ALA A 14 2.74 18.74 -14.54
CA ALA A 14 2.25 17.78 -15.51
C ALA A 14 3.28 16.70 -15.84
N ILE A 15 4.55 17.08 -16.05
CA ILE A 15 5.64 16.14 -16.29
C ILE A 15 5.83 15.22 -15.08
N GLY A 16 5.83 15.78 -13.87
CA GLY A 16 5.94 15.01 -12.63
C GLY A 16 4.77 14.02 -12.47
N ALA A 17 3.55 14.43 -12.75
CA ALA A 17 2.37 13.57 -12.69
C ALA A 17 2.45 12.39 -13.67
N VAL A 18 2.84 12.64 -14.92
CA VAL A 18 3.02 11.58 -15.92
C VAL A 18 4.11 10.60 -15.50
N PHE A 19 5.22 11.10 -14.97
CA PHE A 19 6.32 10.27 -14.49
C PHE A 19 5.91 9.39 -13.30
N LEU A 20 5.23 9.97 -12.30
CA LEU A 20 4.72 9.24 -11.14
C LEU A 20 3.68 8.19 -11.53
N TYR A 21 2.79 8.52 -12.48
CA TYR A 21 1.81 7.57 -13.00
C TYR A 21 2.49 6.38 -13.70
N ALA A 22 3.47 6.66 -14.58
CA ALA A 22 4.22 5.62 -15.25
C ALA A 22 5.00 4.73 -14.27
N ALA A 23 5.61 5.33 -13.24
CA ALA A 23 6.27 4.59 -12.18
C ALA A 23 5.29 3.73 -11.38
N SER A 24 4.16 4.29 -10.95
CA SER A 24 3.11 3.56 -10.22
C SER A 24 2.60 2.36 -11.01
N LYS A 25 2.38 2.50 -12.33
CA LYS A 25 1.97 1.37 -13.17
C LYS A 25 3.09 0.38 -13.46
N LYS A 26 4.34 0.84 -13.57
CA LYS A 26 5.48 -0.06 -13.83
C LYS A 26 5.84 -0.91 -12.61
N PHE A 27 5.65 -0.37 -11.41
CA PHE A 27 5.93 -1.02 -10.13
C PHE A 27 4.66 -1.51 -9.43
N GLU A 28 3.53 -1.61 -10.15
CA GLU A 28 2.31 -2.22 -9.64
C GLU A 28 2.58 -3.70 -9.39
N VAL A 29 2.71 -4.07 -8.12
CA VAL A 29 2.79 -5.46 -7.69
C VAL A 29 1.36 -5.97 -7.58
N TYR A 30 1.09 -7.11 -8.22
CA TYR A 30 -0.19 -7.78 -8.03
C TYR A 30 -0.32 -8.26 -6.59
N GLU A 31 -1.29 -7.70 -5.87
CA GLU A 31 -1.69 -8.15 -4.54
C GLU A 31 -2.95 -9.01 -4.65
N ASP A 32 -2.93 -10.17 -3.98
CA ASP A 32 -4.09 -11.05 -3.91
C ASP A 32 -5.24 -10.31 -3.21
N PRO A 33 -6.45 -10.23 -3.80
CA PRO A 33 -7.57 -9.45 -3.25
C PRO A 33 -7.95 -9.88 -1.84
N ARG A 34 -7.71 -11.15 -1.47
CA ARG A 34 -7.99 -11.68 -0.13
C ARG A 34 -7.15 -11.01 0.95
N ILE A 35 -5.98 -10.46 0.59
CA ILE A 35 -5.11 -9.74 1.53
C ILE A 35 -5.82 -8.47 1.98
N ALA A 36 -6.48 -7.75 1.07
CA ALA A 36 -7.24 -6.55 1.41
C ALA A 36 -8.44 -6.91 2.32
N GLU A 37 -9.16 -7.99 1.99
CA GLU A 37 -10.29 -8.46 2.80
C GLU A 37 -9.88 -8.82 4.24
N VAL A 38 -8.77 -9.56 4.40
CA VAL A 38 -8.23 -9.90 5.73
C VAL A 38 -7.69 -8.66 6.43
N GLN A 39 -7.05 -7.73 5.71
CA GLN A 39 -6.53 -6.50 6.28
C GLN A 39 -7.64 -5.58 6.79
N GLU A 40 -8.80 -5.52 6.12
CA GLU A 40 -9.97 -4.77 6.58
C GLU A 40 -10.58 -5.34 7.87
N ALA A 41 -10.45 -6.65 8.09
CA ALA A 41 -10.86 -7.29 9.33
C ALA A 41 -9.88 -7.03 10.50
N LEU A 42 -8.65 -6.57 10.21
CA LEU A 42 -7.64 -6.25 11.21
C LEU A 42 -7.80 -4.82 11.74
N PRO A 43 -7.32 -4.54 12.96
CA PRO A 43 -7.42 -3.22 13.59
C PRO A 43 -6.64 -2.09 12.89
N GLY A 44 -5.90 -2.37 11.79
CA GLY A 44 -5.17 -1.35 11.01
C GLY A 44 -4.04 -0.62 11.77
N ALA A 45 -3.73 -1.04 13.00
CA ALA A 45 -2.80 -0.35 13.89
C ALA A 45 -1.34 -0.37 13.41
N ASN A 46 -0.97 -1.33 12.54
CA ASN A 46 0.39 -1.51 12.02
C ASN A 46 1.49 -1.50 13.11
N CYS A 47 1.16 -2.02 14.30
CA CYS A 47 2.01 -1.94 15.49
C CYS A 47 3.12 -3.01 15.55
N GLY A 48 3.08 -4.01 14.67
CA GLY A 48 4.07 -5.09 14.61
C GLY A 48 4.02 -6.09 15.77
N GLY A 49 3.01 -6.04 16.65
CA GLY A 49 2.90 -6.94 17.81
C GLY A 49 2.79 -8.43 17.45
N CYS A 50 2.35 -8.76 16.23
CA CYS A 50 2.28 -10.11 15.70
C CYS A 50 3.57 -10.60 15.03
N GLY A 51 4.63 -9.77 14.99
CA GLY A 51 5.92 -10.11 14.35
C GLY A 51 5.98 -9.91 12.83
N TYR A 52 4.93 -9.37 12.21
CA TYR A 52 4.87 -9.06 10.78
C TYR A 52 4.99 -7.55 10.50
N PRO A 53 5.50 -7.16 9.31
CA PRO A 53 5.59 -5.76 8.91
C PRO A 53 4.20 -5.22 8.58
N GLY A 54 3.55 -4.66 9.60
CA GLY A 54 2.21 -4.08 9.49
C GLY A 54 1.07 -5.09 9.37
N CYS A 55 -0.16 -4.58 9.35
CA CYS A 55 -1.38 -5.39 9.22
C CYS A 55 -1.47 -6.06 7.84
N GLY A 56 -1.04 -5.38 6.77
CA GLY A 56 -1.00 -5.98 5.43
C GLY A 56 -0.01 -7.12 5.32
N GLY A 57 1.15 -7.02 5.98
CA GLY A 57 2.12 -8.12 6.06
C GLY A 57 1.58 -9.34 6.80
N PHE A 58 0.84 -9.13 7.89
CA PHE A 58 0.13 -10.20 8.60
C PHE A 58 -1.00 -10.81 7.75
N ALA A 59 -1.83 -9.97 7.11
CA ALA A 59 -2.89 -10.44 6.21
C ALA A 59 -2.32 -11.29 5.06
N ALA A 60 -1.20 -10.86 4.46
CA ALA A 60 -0.50 -11.63 3.43
C ALA A 60 0.01 -12.98 3.94
N ALA A 61 0.46 -13.06 5.19
CA ALA A 61 0.87 -14.32 5.82
C ALA A 61 -0.33 -15.24 6.06
N CYS A 62 -1.45 -14.71 6.55
CA CYS A 62 -2.69 -15.46 6.75
C CYS A 62 -3.26 -16.01 5.45
N VAL A 63 -3.24 -15.23 4.37
CA VAL A 63 -3.75 -15.66 3.04
C VAL A 63 -2.86 -16.73 2.40
N LYS A 64 -1.56 -16.75 2.73
CA LYS A 64 -0.58 -17.73 2.21
C LYS A 64 -0.45 -18.98 3.06
N ALA A 65 -0.91 -18.97 4.31
CA ALA A 65 -0.77 -20.09 5.21
C ALA A 65 -1.83 -21.17 4.95
N ASP A 66 -1.44 -22.43 5.06
CA ASP A 66 -2.36 -23.57 4.97
C ASP A 66 -3.23 -23.73 6.24
N SER A 67 -2.77 -23.19 7.38
CA SER A 67 -3.46 -23.17 8.67
C SER A 67 -3.23 -21.83 9.37
N LEU A 68 -4.25 -21.37 10.09
CA LEU A 68 -4.20 -20.15 10.92
C LEU A 68 -3.67 -20.41 12.34
N GLU A 69 -3.27 -21.64 12.65
CA GLU A 69 -2.70 -21.97 13.96
C GLU A 69 -1.41 -21.20 14.22
N GLY A 70 -1.39 -20.41 15.31
CA GLY A 70 -0.25 -19.57 15.69
C GLY A 70 -0.19 -18.21 14.99
N LEU A 71 -1.10 -17.91 14.06
CA LEU A 71 -1.25 -16.58 13.44
C LEU A 71 -2.29 -15.78 14.22
N LEU A 72 -1.83 -15.04 15.23
CA LEU A 72 -2.69 -14.19 16.06
C LEU A 72 -2.17 -12.76 16.07
N CYS A 73 -3.07 -11.80 15.87
CA CYS A 73 -2.79 -10.40 16.07
C CYS A 73 -3.17 -10.01 17.51
N PRO A 74 -2.22 -9.60 18.36
CA PRO A 74 -2.47 -9.36 19.79
C PRO A 74 -3.35 -8.13 20.06
N VAL A 75 -3.51 -7.26 19.05
CA VAL A 75 -4.32 -6.04 19.13
C VAL A 75 -5.68 -6.19 18.43
N GLY A 76 -5.96 -7.36 17.84
CA GLY A 76 -7.22 -7.68 17.15
C GLY A 76 -7.04 -8.85 16.20
#